data_AF-A0A357BHU1-F1
#
_entry.id   AF-A0A357BHU1-F1
#
_cell.length_a   1.000
_cell.length_b   1.000
_cell.length_c   1.000
_cell.angle_alpha   90.00
_cell.angle_beta   90.00
_cell.angle_gamma   90.00
#
_symmetry.space_group_name_H-M   'P 1'
#
loop_
_entity.id
_entity.type
_entity.pdbx_description
1 polymer ?
#
loop_
_entity_poly.entity_id
_entity_poly.type
_entity_poly.pdbx_seq_one_letter_code
_entity_poly.pdbx_strand_id
1 'polypeptide(L)'
;MKNKFIGTVLFIIACLILCDPLWAENETEIAYAFKQHGLELYQQGDILGAMNDLSRALLMDPDDKEAYEALIHMSSLQRLTAKQKINLLFFEDLVSQRQNLLNKIDYYQSKKAALENTLIKSGMRRAFIDENLLSITKEIEGFAQRTFKNARRDSSKQQDPLAVVIDSVAFEKDRLSEKVLIHSRQYDRLKDLQKDFQGHDRSVASLKSFRDNIGGTSRPRTHYQNVRNYRPILSIPPDTQNDHLRDDIAGETNPEIDLVKRHMALIHRRLYGLKKILDEKEQHMNKLTKELIDHALQLSEKDRLLSKKNEELASLNKEFVDIRSRFDLGQRILQEKNDQIQSLQGTIEDFRSAASTENKKKDDFLAKKDEQLIELNGILRIYRLKLADATGMNKEKTATISTLEEQLTLAQTKIFQRGDALQETRDNFVSLENQLNDIQEKLIALENRETQHQAKSPWEEQELADLRSRLKDIHQYLQMSLTDFEKFNGYLPVDDLQEIDEFLNHEESY
;
A
#
# COMPACT_ATOMS: atom_id res chain seq x y z
N MET A 1 -48.15 -12.63 -34.96
CA MET A 1 -47.38 -12.45 -33.71
C MET A 1 -47.11 -13.75 -32.92
N LYS A 2 -47.82 -14.87 -33.17
CA LYS A 2 -47.61 -16.13 -32.41
C LYS A 2 -46.33 -16.91 -32.77
N ASN A 3 -45.78 -16.74 -33.98
CA ASN A 3 -44.59 -17.50 -34.42
C ASN A 3 -43.25 -16.91 -33.93
N LYS A 4 -43.22 -15.65 -33.45
CA LYS A 4 -42.00 -15.06 -32.87
C LYS A 4 -41.76 -15.51 -31.41
N PHE A 5 -42.81 -15.89 -30.69
CA PHE A 5 -42.73 -16.30 -29.29
C PHE A 5 -42.23 -17.74 -29.14
N ILE A 6 -42.59 -18.62 -30.08
CA ILE A 6 -42.14 -20.02 -30.11
C ILE A 6 -40.64 -20.10 -30.43
N GLY A 7 -40.13 -19.22 -31.31
CA GLY A 7 -38.70 -19.13 -31.61
C GLY A 7 -37.85 -18.70 -30.41
N THR A 8 -38.30 -17.75 -29.60
CA THR A 8 -37.58 -17.31 -28.40
C THR A 8 -37.61 -18.34 -27.28
N VAL A 9 -38.70 -19.07 -27.12
CA VAL A 9 -38.80 -20.15 -26.11
C VAL A 9 -37.95 -21.35 -26.51
N LEU A 10 -37.93 -21.73 -27.79
CA LEU A 10 -37.04 -22.78 -28.30
C LEU A 10 -35.56 -22.38 -28.22
N PHE A 11 -35.22 -21.10 -28.41
CA PHE A 11 -33.85 -20.61 -28.24
C PHE A 11 -33.40 -20.62 -26.77
N ILE A 12 -34.28 -20.27 -25.83
CA ILE A 12 -33.99 -20.35 -24.39
C ILE A 12 -33.87 -21.81 -23.91
N ILE A 13 -34.73 -22.70 -24.41
CA ILE A 13 -34.65 -24.14 -24.12
C ILE A 13 -33.40 -24.76 -24.77
N ALA A 14 -33.03 -24.34 -25.99
CA ALA A 14 -31.76 -24.75 -26.62
C ALA A 14 -30.55 -24.21 -25.86
N CYS A 15 -30.57 -22.98 -25.34
CA CYS A 15 -29.50 -22.46 -24.47
C CYS A 15 -29.44 -23.13 -23.09
N LEU A 16 -30.56 -23.64 -22.57
CA LEU A 16 -30.60 -24.43 -21.32
C LEU A 16 -30.21 -25.89 -21.51
N ILE A 17 -30.29 -26.43 -22.73
CA ILE A 17 -29.91 -27.81 -23.08
C ILE A 17 -28.50 -27.89 -23.69
N LEU A 18 -27.97 -26.81 -24.28
CA LEU A 18 -26.58 -26.69 -24.75
C LEU A 18 -25.63 -26.05 -23.71
N CYS A 19 -26.09 -25.84 -22.48
CA CYS A 19 -25.19 -25.61 -21.35
C CYS A 19 -24.73 -26.99 -20.84
N ASP A 20 -23.92 -27.66 -21.67
CA ASP A 20 -23.40 -28.98 -21.38
C ASP A 20 -22.51 -28.96 -20.12
N PRO A 21 -22.49 -30.04 -19.31
CA PRO A 21 -21.58 -30.25 -18.18
C PRO A 21 -20.11 -30.48 -18.60
N LEU A 22 -19.79 -30.35 -19.89
CA LEU A 22 -18.46 -30.64 -20.47
C LEU A 22 -17.34 -29.69 -19.97
N TRP A 23 -17.68 -28.50 -19.45
CA TRP A 23 -16.69 -27.58 -18.89
C TRP A 23 -16.28 -27.95 -17.46
N ALA A 24 -17.13 -28.66 -16.71
CA ALA A 24 -16.84 -29.09 -15.34
C ALA A 24 -15.88 -30.28 -15.27
N GLU A 25 -15.91 -31.18 -16.27
CA GLU A 25 -14.96 -32.30 -16.36
C GLU A 25 -13.52 -31.82 -16.58
N ASN A 26 -13.32 -30.75 -17.35
CA ASN A 26 -11.98 -30.25 -17.64
C ASN A 26 -11.36 -29.47 -16.44
N GLU A 27 -12.16 -28.69 -15.72
CA GLU A 27 -11.66 -27.96 -14.52
C GLU A 27 -11.27 -28.91 -13.39
N THR A 28 -12.02 -30.00 -13.19
CA THR A 28 -11.72 -31.02 -12.17
C THR A 28 -10.48 -31.84 -12.53
N GLU A 29 -10.28 -32.16 -13.80
CA GLU A 29 -9.07 -32.86 -14.27
C GLU A 29 -7.81 -31.97 -14.13
N ILE A 30 -7.92 -30.68 -14.43
CA ILE A 30 -6.84 -29.70 -14.23
C ILE A 30 -6.52 -29.51 -12.74
N ALA A 31 -7.54 -29.39 -11.89
CA ALA A 31 -7.37 -29.30 -10.43
C ALA A 31 -6.62 -30.52 -9.89
N TYR A 32 -7.03 -31.71 -10.33
CA TYR A 32 -6.40 -32.98 -9.96
C TYR A 32 -4.93 -33.05 -10.41
N ALA A 33 -4.63 -32.62 -11.64
CA ALA A 33 -3.27 -32.59 -12.17
C ALA A 33 -2.35 -31.67 -11.34
N PHE A 34 -2.81 -30.45 -11.00
CA PHE A 34 -2.07 -29.54 -10.12
C PHE A 34 -1.86 -30.14 -8.72
N LYS A 35 -2.87 -30.81 -8.17
CA LYS A 35 -2.72 -31.50 -6.87
C LYS A 35 -1.65 -32.58 -6.93
N GLN A 36 -1.73 -33.50 -7.90
CA GLN A 36 -0.78 -34.61 -7.98
C GLN A 36 0.65 -34.10 -8.16
N HIS A 37 0.84 -33.14 -9.06
CA HIS A 37 2.16 -32.54 -9.28
C HIS A 37 2.67 -31.80 -8.02
N GLY A 38 1.81 -31.07 -7.31
CA GLY A 38 2.16 -30.42 -6.05
C GLY A 38 2.56 -31.41 -4.95
N LEU A 39 1.87 -32.55 -4.86
CA LEU A 39 2.22 -33.63 -3.91
C LEU A 39 3.54 -34.31 -4.27
N GLU A 40 3.82 -34.53 -5.56
CA GLU A 40 5.10 -35.06 -6.04
C GLU A 40 6.26 -34.12 -5.71
N LEU A 41 6.10 -32.81 -5.97
CA LEU A 41 7.09 -31.79 -5.61
C LEU A 41 7.32 -31.73 -4.10
N TYR A 42 6.26 -31.90 -3.30
CA TYR A 42 6.38 -31.97 -1.84
C TYR A 42 7.24 -33.14 -1.40
N GLN A 43 7.03 -34.32 -1.98
CA GLN A 43 7.82 -35.53 -1.70
C GLN A 43 9.29 -35.37 -2.16
N GLN A 44 9.53 -34.66 -3.25
CA GLN A 44 10.86 -34.33 -3.76
C GLN A 44 11.57 -33.25 -2.94
N GLY A 45 10.86 -32.59 -2.01
CA GLY A 45 11.39 -31.54 -1.15
C GLY A 45 11.39 -30.14 -1.76
N ASP A 46 10.82 -29.96 -2.96
CA ASP A 46 10.55 -28.64 -3.54
C ASP A 46 9.26 -28.06 -2.95
N ILE A 47 9.39 -27.52 -1.73
CA ILE A 47 8.26 -26.98 -0.97
C ILE A 47 7.62 -25.77 -1.68
N LEU A 48 8.40 -24.99 -2.44
CA LEU A 48 7.88 -23.80 -3.12
C LEU A 48 7.04 -24.17 -4.33
N GLY A 49 7.55 -25.09 -5.16
CA GLY A 49 6.78 -25.65 -6.27
C GLY A 49 5.51 -26.33 -5.78
N ALA A 50 5.63 -27.14 -4.73
CA ALA A 50 4.50 -27.83 -4.11
C ALA A 50 3.41 -26.87 -3.61
N MET A 51 3.80 -25.83 -2.87
CA MET A 51 2.89 -24.83 -2.33
C MET A 51 2.16 -24.07 -3.45
N ASN A 52 2.86 -23.77 -4.55
CA ASN A 52 2.29 -23.06 -5.69
C ASN A 52 1.23 -23.91 -6.41
N ASP A 53 1.54 -25.17 -6.70
CA ASP A 53 0.63 -26.05 -7.44
C ASP A 53 -0.55 -26.51 -6.59
N LEU A 54 -0.37 -26.77 -5.29
CA LEU A 54 -1.49 -27.03 -4.38
C LEU A 54 -2.39 -25.80 -4.19
N SER A 55 -1.81 -24.59 -4.17
CA SER A 55 -2.62 -23.37 -4.14
C SER A 55 -3.46 -23.23 -5.41
N ARG A 56 -2.89 -23.57 -6.59
CA ARG A 56 -3.66 -23.59 -7.85
C ARG A 56 -4.74 -24.66 -7.86
N ALA A 57 -4.46 -25.84 -7.31
CA ALA A 57 -5.46 -26.88 -7.13
C ALA A 57 -6.65 -26.35 -6.30
N LEU A 58 -6.39 -25.64 -5.20
CA LEU A 58 -7.43 -25.04 -4.35
C LEU A 58 -8.18 -23.86 -4.98
N LEU A 59 -7.60 -23.16 -5.96
CA LEU A 59 -8.32 -22.16 -6.73
C LEU A 59 -9.34 -22.79 -7.68
N MET A 60 -9.07 -24.01 -8.15
CA MET A 60 -9.94 -24.76 -9.06
C MET A 60 -10.96 -25.61 -8.29
N ASP A 61 -10.52 -26.27 -7.22
CA ASP A 61 -11.36 -27.02 -6.28
C ASP A 61 -11.18 -26.49 -4.84
N PRO A 62 -12.01 -25.52 -4.42
CA PRO A 62 -11.94 -24.92 -3.09
C PRO A 62 -12.31 -25.87 -1.93
N ASP A 63 -12.79 -27.07 -2.22
CA ASP A 63 -13.21 -28.08 -1.24
C ASP A 63 -12.25 -29.28 -1.15
N ASP A 64 -11.13 -29.27 -1.89
CA ASP A 64 -10.15 -30.35 -1.87
C ASP A 64 -9.41 -30.43 -0.51
N LYS A 65 -9.86 -31.35 0.34
CA LYS A 65 -9.33 -31.57 1.69
C LYS A 65 -7.85 -31.97 1.69
N GLU A 66 -7.41 -32.78 0.72
CA GLU A 66 -6.03 -33.23 0.67
C GLU A 66 -5.08 -32.07 0.38
N ALA A 67 -5.50 -31.15 -0.51
CA ALA A 67 -4.71 -29.96 -0.82
C ALA A 67 -4.63 -29.00 0.38
N TYR A 68 -5.71 -28.83 1.15
CA TYR A 68 -5.67 -28.09 2.42
C TYR A 68 -4.72 -28.73 3.43
N GLU A 69 -4.86 -30.04 3.67
CA GLU A 69 -4.03 -30.76 4.63
C GLU A 69 -2.55 -30.69 4.27
N ALA A 70 -2.21 -30.85 2.98
CA ALA A 70 -0.85 -30.73 2.50
C ALA A 70 -0.25 -29.33 2.75
N LEU A 71 -1.01 -28.26 2.50
CA LEU A 71 -0.56 -26.88 2.77
C LEU A 71 -0.42 -26.60 4.28
N ILE A 72 -1.33 -27.12 5.11
CA ILE A 72 -1.23 -27.02 6.57
C ILE A 72 0.01 -27.78 7.06
N HIS A 73 0.27 -28.99 6.55
CA HIS A 73 1.47 -29.74 6.90
C HIS A 73 2.75 -28.99 6.53
N MET A 74 2.76 -28.26 5.40
CA MET A 74 3.89 -27.42 5.00
C MET A 74 4.16 -26.28 5.98
N SER A 75 3.16 -25.76 6.69
CA SER A 75 3.32 -24.66 7.68
C SER A 75 4.31 -25.03 8.80
N SER A 76 4.43 -26.32 9.11
CA SER A 76 5.31 -26.86 10.15
C SER A 76 6.80 -27.00 9.74
N LEU A 77 7.13 -26.80 8.46
CA LEU A 77 8.49 -27.02 7.95
C LEU A 77 9.45 -25.87 8.28
N GLN A 78 10.65 -26.19 8.75
CA GLN A 78 11.67 -25.19 9.15
C GLN A 78 12.22 -24.37 7.97
N ARG A 79 12.23 -24.91 6.74
CA ARG A 79 12.90 -24.33 5.54
C ARG A 79 12.18 -23.17 4.85
N LEU A 80 10.98 -22.78 5.31
CA LEU A 80 10.21 -21.70 4.70
C LEU A 80 10.72 -20.30 5.11
N THR A 81 10.58 -19.32 4.20
CA THR A 81 10.84 -17.91 4.54
C THR A 81 9.80 -17.40 5.55
N ALA A 82 10.13 -16.36 6.31
CA ALA A 82 9.22 -15.79 7.31
C ALA A 82 7.86 -15.37 6.70
N LYS A 83 7.88 -14.79 5.50
CA LYS A 83 6.65 -14.37 4.78
C LYS A 83 5.76 -15.57 4.43
N GLN A 84 6.35 -16.66 3.96
CA GLN A 84 5.60 -17.87 3.57
C GLN A 84 5.02 -18.59 4.79
N LYS A 85 5.79 -18.66 5.90
CA LYS A 85 5.27 -19.19 7.17
C LYS A 85 4.07 -18.38 7.68
N ILE A 86 4.15 -17.04 7.62
CA ILE A 86 3.04 -16.18 8.02
C ILE A 86 1.81 -16.42 7.15
N ASN A 87 1.98 -16.49 5.82
CA ASN A 87 0.86 -16.74 4.90
C ASN A 87 0.21 -18.10 5.15
N LEU A 88 1.00 -19.17 5.36
CA LEU A 88 0.46 -20.50 5.65
C LEU A 88 -0.21 -20.60 7.03
N LEU A 89 0.34 -19.95 8.05
CA LEU A 89 -0.30 -19.89 9.38
C LEU A 89 -1.61 -19.09 9.34
N PHE A 90 -1.63 -17.99 8.60
CA PHE A 90 -2.85 -17.21 8.41
C PHE A 90 -3.90 -18.00 7.63
N PHE A 91 -3.48 -18.73 6.61
CA PHE A 91 -4.34 -19.65 5.88
C PHE A 91 -4.92 -20.76 6.77
N GLU A 92 -4.09 -21.40 7.60
CA GLU A 92 -4.53 -22.43 8.58
C GLU A 92 -5.58 -21.89 9.57
N ASP A 93 -5.38 -20.67 10.08
CA ASP A 93 -6.34 -19.99 10.96
C ASP A 93 -7.66 -19.71 10.22
N LEU A 94 -7.59 -19.20 8.98
CA LEU A 94 -8.79 -18.95 8.16
C LEU A 94 -9.59 -20.22 7.88
N VAL A 95 -8.92 -21.33 7.54
CA VAL A 95 -9.56 -22.64 7.32
C VAL A 95 -10.22 -23.15 8.60
N SER A 96 -9.54 -23.02 9.73
CA SER A 96 -10.10 -23.38 11.05
C SER A 96 -11.32 -22.54 11.40
N GLN A 97 -11.27 -21.24 11.15
CA GLN A 97 -12.40 -20.33 11.34
C GLN A 97 -13.57 -20.67 10.41
N ARG A 98 -13.30 -20.97 9.13
CA ARG A 98 -14.30 -21.43 8.16
C ARG A 98 -15.05 -22.65 8.70
N GLN A 99 -14.33 -23.68 9.15
CA GLN A 99 -14.93 -24.90 9.68
C GLN A 99 -15.76 -24.63 10.95
N ASN A 100 -15.26 -23.79 11.87
CA ASN A 100 -16.00 -23.39 13.07
C ASN A 100 -17.31 -22.65 12.73
N LEU A 101 -17.29 -21.82 11.69
CA LEU A 101 -18.49 -21.12 11.21
C LEU A 101 -19.49 -22.09 10.58
N LEU A 102 -19.04 -23.06 9.78
CA LEU A 102 -19.92 -24.12 9.25
C LEU A 102 -20.58 -24.90 10.37
N ASN A 103 -19.82 -25.34 11.37
CA ASN A 103 -20.36 -26.04 12.55
C ASN A 103 -21.41 -25.20 13.29
N LYS A 104 -21.19 -23.88 13.41
CA LYS A 104 -22.17 -22.95 13.99
C LYS A 104 -23.44 -22.82 13.14
N ILE A 105 -23.30 -22.76 11.82
CA ILE A 105 -24.44 -22.75 10.90
C ILE A 105 -25.28 -24.00 11.12
N ASP A 106 -24.67 -25.18 11.11
CA ASP A 106 -25.36 -26.46 11.31
C ASP A 106 -26.07 -26.53 12.67
N TYR A 107 -25.40 -26.04 13.73
CA TYR A 107 -25.98 -25.92 15.06
C TYR A 107 -27.24 -25.06 15.07
N TYR A 108 -27.16 -23.83 14.54
CA TYR A 108 -28.30 -22.92 14.54
C TYR A 108 -29.42 -23.41 13.63
N GLN A 109 -29.10 -23.99 12.47
CA GLN A 109 -30.10 -24.57 11.57
C GLN A 109 -30.85 -25.73 12.24
N SER A 110 -30.14 -26.63 12.91
CA SER A 110 -30.74 -27.76 13.64
C SER A 110 -31.65 -27.27 14.79
N LYS A 111 -31.19 -26.28 15.56
CA LYS A 111 -31.97 -25.68 16.66
C LYS A 111 -33.19 -24.93 16.14
N LYS A 112 -33.04 -24.19 15.05
CA LYS A 112 -34.13 -23.48 14.36
C LYS A 112 -35.20 -24.47 13.91
N ALA A 113 -34.83 -25.52 13.16
CA ALA A 113 -35.76 -26.52 12.67
C ALA A 113 -36.51 -27.25 13.80
N ALA A 114 -35.82 -27.58 14.90
CA ALA A 114 -36.45 -28.18 16.08
C ALA A 114 -37.51 -27.24 16.71
N LEU A 115 -37.20 -25.94 16.77
CA LEU A 115 -38.09 -24.94 17.35
C LEU A 115 -39.27 -24.61 16.44
N GLU A 116 -39.05 -24.48 15.12
CA GLU A 116 -40.10 -24.36 14.11
C GLU A 116 -41.10 -25.53 14.21
N ASN A 117 -40.59 -26.76 14.26
CA ASN A 117 -41.43 -27.95 14.42
C ASN A 117 -42.23 -27.94 15.73
N THR A 118 -41.67 -27.39 16.80
CA THR A 118 -42.36 -27.27 18.09
C THR A 118 -43.48 -26.23 18.03
N LEU A 119 -43.23 -25.08 17.40
CA LEU A 119 -44.22 -24.01 17.21
C LEU A 119 -45.38 -24.43 16.29
N ILE A 120 -45.06 -25.18 15.22
CA ILE A 120 -46.08 -25.75 14.32
C ILE A 120 -46.95 -26.75 15.09
N LYS A 121 -46.34 -27.62 15.90
CA LYS A 121 -47.07 -28.57 16.77
C LYS A 121 -47.93 -27.87 17.81
N SER A 122 -47.53 -26.69 18.31
CA SER A 122 -48.35 -25.89 19.21
C SER A 122 -49.44 -25.08 18.50
N GLY A 123 -49.63 -25.26 17.19
CA GLY A 123 -50.73 -24.66 16.42
C GLY A 123 -50.41 -23.33 15.73
N MET A 124 -49.14 -22.89 15.74
CA MET A 124 -48.74 -21.67 15.02
C MET A 124 -48.71 -21.93 13.51
N ARG A 125 -49.26 -21.01 12.72
CA ARG A 125 -49.32 -21.14 11.25
C ARG A 125 -47.92 -21.05 10.65
N ARG A 126 -47.56 -22.03 9.81
CA ARG A 126 -46.27 -22.09 9.11
C ARG A 126 -45.97 -20.81 8.30
N ALA A 127 -46.96 -20.28 7.59
CA ALA A 127 -46.80 -19.05 6.81
C ALA A 127 -46.39 -17.83 7.66
N PHE A 128 -46.89 -17.73 8.90
CA PHE A 128 -46.53 -16.63 9.81
C PHE A 128 -45.09 -16.78 10.32
N ILE A 129 -44.65 -18.02 10.59
CA ILE A 129 -43.27 -18.32 10.96
C ILE A 129 -42.33 -17.97 9.79
N ASP A 130 -42.64 -18.46 8.59
CA ASP A 130 -41.84 -18.24 7.39
C ASP A 130 -41.69 -16.74 7.07
N GLU A 131 -42.76 -15.94 7.21
CA GLU A 131 -42.73 -14.48 7.01
C GLU A 131 -41.78 -13.76 7.98
N ASN A 132 -41.79 -14.13 9.27
CA ASN A 132 -40.88 -13.56 10.28
C ASN A 132 -39.41 -13.95 10.04
N LEU A 133 -39.16 -15.15 9.49
CA LEU A 133 -37.80 -15.58 9.14
C LEU A 133 -37.30 -14.87 7.88
N LEU A 134 -38.20 -14.64 6.92
CA LEU A 134 -37.90 -13.94 5.68
C LEU A 134 -37.58 -12.45 5.92
N SER A 135 -38.28 -11.79 6.86
CA SER A 135 -38.01 -10.39 7.21
C SER A 135 -36.60 -10.20 7.78
N ILE A 136 -36.17 -11.08 8.69
CA ILE A 136 -34.81 -11.06 9.26
C ILE A 136 -33.74 -11.25 8.19
N THR A 137 -33.98 -12.15 7.24
CA THR A 137 -33.05 -12.40 6.14
C THR A 137 -32.89 -11.14 5.28
N LYS A 138 -34.00 -10.50 4.91
CA LYS A 138 -33.99 -9.25 4.12
C LYS A 138 -33.34 -8.07 4.87
N GLU A 139 -33.56 -7.95 6.17
CA GLU A 139 -32.94 -6.90 7.00
C GLU A 139 -31.41 -7.01 7.04
N ILE A 140 -30.89 -8.24 7.13
CA ILE A 140 -29.45 -8.49 7.23
C ILE A 140 -28.79 -8.41 5.84
N GLU A 141 -29.39 -9.02 4.81
CA GLU A 141 -28.87 -8.95 3.43
C GLU A 141 -28.80 -7.50 2.91
N GLY A 142 -29.77 -6.66 3.30
CA GLY A 142 -29.78 -5.22 2.97
C GLY A 142 -28.69 -4.39 3.66
N PHE A 143 -28.13 -4.90 4.76
CA PHE A 143 -26.98 -4.33 5.47
C PHE A 143 -25.65 -4.82 4.87
N ALA A 144 -25.55 -6.11 4.56
CA ALA A 144 -24.37 -6.75 4.00
C ALA A 144 -24.01 -6.30 2.57
N GLN A 145 -25.00 -6.09 1.70
CA GLN A 145 -24.74 -5.64 0.33
C GLN A 145 -24.02 -4.27 0.25
N ARG A 146 -24.05 -3.47 1.33
CA ARG A 146 -23.37 -2.16 1.41
C ARG A 146 -21.90 -2.28 1.81
N THR A 147 -21.52 -3.31 2.55
CA THR A 147 -20.13 -3.53 3.01
C THR A 147 -19.29 -4.29 1.99
N PHE A 148 -19.87 -5.22 1.23
CA PHE A 148 -19.12 -6.13 0.35
C PHE A 148 -18.80 -5.60 -1.06
N LYS A 149 -19.46 -4.54 -1.54
CA LYS A 149 -19.17 -3.95 -2.86
C LYS A 149 -17.80 -3.24 -2.95
N ASN A 150 -17.18 -2.93 -1.81
CA ASN A 150 -15.91 -2.18 -1.79
C ASN A 150 -14.65 -3.08 -1.81
N ALA A 151 -14.78 -4.39 -1.58
CA ALA A 151 -13.63 -5.30 -1.46
C ALA A 151 -13.15 -5.93 -2.79
N ARG A 152 -13.88 -5.73 -3.91
CA ARG A 152 -13.61 -6.40 -5.19
C ARG A 152 -12.58 -5.72 -6.12
N ARG A 153 -11.88 -4.66 -5.68
CA ARG A 153 -11.12 -3.80 -6.62
C ARG A 153 -9.62 -4.07 -6.80
N ASP A 154 -8.96 -4.86 -5.96
CA ASP A 154 -7.48 -4.91 -5.99
C ASP A 154 -6.82 -6.27 -6.31
N SER A 155 -7.57 -7.37 -6.43
CA SER A 155 -6.99 -8.72 -6.59
C SER A 155 -6.41 -9.04 -7.99
N SER A 156 -6.55 -8.15 -8.98
CA SER A 156 -6.08 -8.40 -10.35
C SER A 156 -4.56 -8.20 -10.58
N LYS A 157 -3.80 -7.87 -9.52
CA LYS A 157 -2.33 -7.62 -9.61
C LYS A 157 -1.46 -8.61 -8.83
N GLN A 158 -2.03 -9.59 -8.13
CA GLN A 158 -1.24 -10.56 -7.34
C GLN A 158 -0.83 -11.77 -8.17
N GLN A 159 0.49 -11.95 -8.33
CA GLN A 159 1.12 -13.07 -9.04
C GLN A 159 1.28 -14.34 -8.18
N ASP A 160 0.94 -14.30 -6.88
CA ASP A 160 1.14 -15.40 -5.92
C ASP A 160 -0.18 -16.17 -5.69
N PRO A 161 -0.31 -17.43 -6.17
CA PRO A 161 -1.54 -18.19 -6.06
C PRO A 161 -1.98 -18.45 -4.61
N LEU A 162 -1.04 -18.57 -3.67
CA LEU A 162 -1.39 -18.74 -2.25
C LEU A 162 -2.09 -17.50 -1.70
N ALA A 163 -1.66 -16.30 -2.10
CA ALA A 163 -2.30 -15.06 -1.68
C ALA A 163 -3.75 -14.97 -2.21
N VAL A 164 -3.98 -15.39 -3.47
CA VAL A 164 -5.33 -15.42 -4.05
C VAL A 164 -6.23 -16.42 -3.32
N VAL A 165 -5.69 -17.60 -2.95
CA VAL A 165 -6.41 -18.58 -2.14
C VAL A 165 -6.77 -18.00 -0.77
N ILE A 166 -5.81 -17.35 -0.09
CA ILE A 166 -6.03 -16.69 1.20
C ILE A 166 -7.17 -15.66 1.11
N ASP A 167 -7.16 -14.81 0.08
CA ASP A 167 -8.21 -13.81 -0.13
C ASP A 167 -9.58 -14.46 -0.39
N SER A 168 -9.60 -15.55 -1.16
CA SER A 168 -10.81 -16.34 -1.43
C SER A 168 -11.39 -16.95 -0.14
N VAL A 169 -10.56 -17.60 0.68
CA VAL A 169 -11.00 -18.21 1.95
C VAL A 169 -11.43 -17.15 2.96
N ALA A 170 -10.75 -16.00 3.01
CA ALA A 170 -11.15 -14.87 3.84
C ALA A 170 -12.53 -14.33 3.44
N PHE A 171 -12.79 -14.22 2.14
CA PHE A 171 -14.10 -13.84 1.61
C PHE A 171 -15.18 -14.87 1.98
N GLU A 172 -14.89 -16.16 1.88
CA GLU A 172 -15.81 -17.21 2.32
C GLU A 172 -16.11 -17.13 3.83
N LYS A 173 -15.09 -16.91 4.66
CA LYS A 173 -15.24 -16.72 6.11
C LYS A 173 -16.22 -15.58 6.41
N ASP A 174 -16.12 -14.44 5.72
CA ASP A 174 -17.03 -13.32 5.92
C ASP A 174 -18.46 -13.67 5.51
N ARG A 175 -18.64 -14.32 4.36
CA ARG A 175 -19.94 -14.81 3.90
C ARG A 175 -20.57 -15.82 4.86
N LEU A 176 -19.78 -16.73 5.43
CA LEU A 176 -20.25 -17.68 6.43
C LEU A 176 -20.59 -17.01 7.77
N SER A 177 -19.82 -15.99 8.16
CA SER A 177 -20.10 -15.18 9.36
C SER A 177 -21.46 -14.50 9.26
N GLU A 178 -21.79 -13.98 8.07
CA GLU A 178 -23.12 -13.43 7.78
C GLU A 178 -24.23 -14.48 7.91
N LYS A 179 -24.03 -15.67 7.33
CA LYS A 179 -24.99 -16.78 7.47
C LYS A 179 -25.21 -17.20 8.93
N VAL A 180 -24.15 -17.25 9.74
CA VAL A 180 -24.26 -17.51 11.19
C VAL A 180 -25.13 -16.45 11.86
N LEU A 181 -24.91 -15.17 11.54
CA LEU A 181 -25.71 -14.09 12.11
C LEU A 181 -27.20 -14.20 11.73
N ILE A 182 -27.50 -14.50 10.46
CA ILE A 182 -28.86 -14.72 9.99
C ILE A 182 -29.52 -15.86 10.78
N HIS A 183 -28.88 -17.03 10.84
CA HIS A 183 -29.45 -18.18 11.54
C HIS A 183 -29.58 -17.98 13.05
N SER A 184 -28.64 -17.29 13.69
CA SER A 184 -28.73 -16.93 15.10
C SER A 184 -29.93 -16.01 15.37
N ARG A 185 -30.10 -14.94 14.58
CA ARG A 185 -31.24 -14.01 14.75
C ARG A 185 -32.58 -14.68 14.45
N GLN A 186 -32.63 -15.52 13.43
CA GLN A 186 -33.80 -16.34 13.14
C GLN A 186 -34.16 -17.22 14.34
N TYR A 187 -33.18 -17.91 14.93
CA TYR A 187 -33.38 -18.73 16.12
C TYR A 187 -33.87 -17.92 17.33
N ASP A 188 -33.26 -16.76 17.61
CA ASP A 188 -33.67 -15.88 18.70
C ASP A 188 -35.12 -15.38 18.50
N ARG A 189 -35.49 -15.00 17.27
CA ARG A 189 -36.85 -14.57 16.96
C ARG A 189 -37.87 -15.67 17.20
N LEU A 190 -37.58 -16.91 16.80
CA LEU A 190 -38.45 -18.04 17.07
C LEU A 190 -38.60 -18.30 18.58
N LYS A 191 -37.53 -18.09 19.35
CA LYS A 191 -37.57 -18.22 20.81
C LYS A 191 -38.46 -17.16 21.45
N ASP A 192 -38.44 -15.94 20.93
CA ASP A 192 -39.33 -14.88 21.39
C ASP A 192 -40.78 -15.16 20.98
N LEU A 193 -41.03 -15.62 19.74
CA LEU A 193 -42.36 -16.07 19.31
C LEU A 193 -42.91 -17.21 20.19
N GLN A 194 -42.05 -18.13 20.63
CA GLN A 194 -42.45 -19.19 21.57
C GLN A 194 -42.87 -18.63 22.93
N LYS A 195 -42.14 -17.64 23.46
CA LYS A 195 -42.49 -16.99 24.73
C LYS A 195 -43.80 -16.20 24.61
N ASP A 196 -43.96 -15.45 23.52
CA ASP A 196 -45.17 -14.64 23.27
C ASP A 196 -46.39 -15.54 23.13
N PHE A 197 -46.26 -16.67 22.43
CA PHE A 197 -47.30 -17.67 22.27
C PHE A 197 -47.68 -18.34 23.60
N GLN A 198 -46.70 -18.75 24.41
CA GLN A 198 -46.94 -19.32 25.75
C GLN A 198 -47.50 -18.27 26.74
N GLY A 199 -47.14 -17.00 26.58
CA GLY A 199 -47.69 -15.88 27.35
C GLY A 199 -49.15 -15.59 27.02
N HIS A 200 -49.53 -15.71 25.74
CA HIS A 200 -50.92 -15.61 25.29
C HIS A 200 -51.75 -16.84 25.67
N ASP A 201 -51.20 -18.06 25.67
CA ASP A 201 -51.94 -19.23 26.15
C ASP A 201 -52.25 -19.16 27.65
N ARG A 202 -51.42 -18.50 28.45
CA ARG A 202 -51.73 -18.21 29.87
C ARG A 202 -52.82 -17.15 30.02
N SER A 203 -52.91 -16.16 29.14
CA SER A 203 -54.00 -15.17 29.15
C SER A 203 -55.32 -15.76 28.63
N VAL A 204 -55.27 -16.67 27.66
CA VAL A 204 -56.45 -17.37 27.12
C VAL A 204 -56.92 -18.48 28.06
N ALA A 205 -56.01 -19.22 28.72
CA ALA A 205 -56.36 -20.15 29.79
C ALA A 205 -56.95 -19.44 31.02
N SER A 206 -56.43 -18.26 31.37
CA SER A 206 -57.05 -17.44 32.42
C SER A 206 -58.39 -16.83 31.99
N LEU A 207 -58.58 -16.45 30.73
CA LEU A 207 -59.87 -16.00 30.20
C LEU A 207 -60.90 -17.13 30.02
N LYS A 208 -60.46 -18.37 29.77
CA LYS A 208 -61.33 -19.56 29.76
C LYS A 208 -61.76 -19.93 31.18
N SER A 209 -60.84 -19.84 32.16
CA SER A 209 -61.19 -19.95 33.58
C SER A 209 -62.01 -18.76 34.12
N PHE A 210 -62.01 -17.62 33.43
CA PHE A 210 -62.84 -16.46 33.77
C PHE A 210 -64.24 -16.57 33.17
N ARG A 211 -64.40 -17.20 32.00
CA ARG A 211 -65.70 -17.44 31.34
C ARG A 211 -66.50 -18.56 32.02
N ASP A 212 -65.81 -19.58 32.53
CA ASP A 212 -66.47 -20.70 33.24
C ASP A 212 -66.81 -20.36 34.71
N ASN A 213 -66.51 -19.14 35.17
CA ASN A 213 -66.66 -18.71 36.57
C ASN A 213 -67.57 -17.49 36.76
N ILE A 214 -68.34 -17.10 35.73
CA ILE A 214 -69.46 -16.14 35.85
C ILE A 214 -70.75 -16.94 36.05
N GLY A 215 -70.91 -17.42 37.27
CA GLY A 215 -72.08 -18.18 37.69
C GLY A 215 -72.00 -18.65 39.13
N GLY A 216 -71.73 -17.74 40.08
CA GLY A 216 -71.80 -18.09 41.50
C GLY A 216 -70.91 -17.25 42.39
N THR A 217 -71.49 -16.19 42.95
CA THR A 217 -70.92 -15.32 43.98
C THR A 217 -70.52 -16.09 45.24
N SER A 218 -69.23 -16.03 45.64
CA SER A 218 -68.77 -15.55 46.96
C SER A 218 -67.28 -15.84 47.18
N ARG A 219 -66.53 -14.78 47.51
CA ARG A 219 -65.15 -14.80 48.06
C ARG A 219 -65.12 -15.53 49.43
N PRO A 220 -63.96 -15.90 50.05
CA PRO A 220 -62.61 -15.32 49.88
C PRO A 220 -61.39 -16.27 50.05
N ARG A 221 -60.21 -15.64 49.95
CA ARG A 221 -59.06 -15.73 50.87
C ARG A 221 -57.93 -16.73 50.59
N THR A 222 -56.79 -16.10 50.31
CA THR A 222 -55.42 -16.57 50.41
C THR A 222 -55.08 -17.24 51.75
N HIS A 223 -54.32 -18.32 51.72
CA HIS A 223 -53.16 -18.49 52.61
C HIS A 223 -52.18 -19.56 52.13
N TYR A 224 -50.91 -19.13 52.03
CA TYR A 224 -49.72 -19.97 52.04
C TYR A 224 -49.59 -20.69 53.39
N GLN A 225 -49.20 -21.97 53.37
CA GLN A 225 -48.47 -22.69 54.44
C GLN A 225 -48.09 -24.06 53.83
N ASN A 226 -46.85 -24.34 53.44
CA ASN A 226 -45.58 -24.36 54.17
C ASN A 226 -45.61 -25.31 55.39
N VAL A 227 -45.19 -26.56 55.12
CA VAL A 227 -44.30 -27.43 55.89
C VAL A 227 -44.36 -27.34 57.42
N ARG A 228 -44.81 -28.43 58.07
CA ARG A 228 -44.07 -29.08 59.18
C ARG A 228 -44.74 -30.39 59.67
N ASN A 229 -43.90 -31.43 59.69
CA ASN A 229 -43.75 -32.47 60.71
C ASN A 229 -44.96 -33.31 61.15
N TYR A 230 -45.00 -34.55 60.65
CA TYR A 230 -45.72 -35.66 61.26
C TYR A 230 -44.93 -36.28 62.42
N ARG A 231 -45.56 -36.41 63.59
CA ARG A 231 -45.37 -37.54 64.52
C ARG A 231 -46.74 -37.95 65.09
N PRO A 232 -47.02 -39.25 65.25
CA PRO A 232 -48.37 -39.75 65.52
C PRO A 232 -48.63 -39.89 67.03
N ILE A 233 -49.88 -39.65 67.46
CA ILE A 233 -50.39 -40.13 68.74
C ILE A 233 -51.70 -40.87 68.48
N LEU A 234 -51.77 -42.07 69.04
CA LEU A 234 -52.90 -42.97 69.11
C LEU A 234 -54.15 -42.27 69.67
N SER A 235 -55.29 -42.49 69.02
CA SER A 235 -56.61 -42.38 69.65
C SER A 235 -57.53 -43.46 69.11
N ILE A 236 -57.81 -44.45 69.97
CA ILE A 236 -58.86 -45.45 69.82
C ILE A 236 -60.22 -44.75 70.04
N PRO A 237 -61.26 -44.97 69.20
CA PRO A 237 -62.63 -44.63 69.56
C PRO A 237 -63.37 -45.85 70.16
N PRO A 238 -64.24 -45.63 71.15
CA PRO A 238 -64.96 -46.68 71.87
C PRO A 238 -66.19 -47.19 71.11
N ASP A 239 -66.53 -48.44 71.42
CA ASP A 239 -67.69 -49.20 70.98
C ASP A 239 -69.05 -48.63 71.43
N THR A 240 -70.09 -49.20 70.82
CA THR A 240 -71.53 -49.24 71.19
C THR A 240 -72.34 -48.04 70.67
N GLN A 241 -73.47 -48.21 69.98
CA GLN A 241 -74.56 -49.16 70.23
C GLN A 241 -75.20 -49.61 68.91
N ASN A 242 -75.56 -50.90 68.84
CA ASN A 242 -76.44 -51.45 67.82
C ASN A 242 -77.86 -51.49 68.39
N ASP A 243 -78.81 -50.97 67.63
CA ASP A 243 -80.22 -51.35 67.66
C ASP A 243 -80.37 -52.87 67.69
N HIS A 244 -81.35 -53.39 68.42
CA HIS A 244 -82.12 -54.53 67.95
C HIS A 244 -83.56 -54.53 68.52
N LEU A 245 -84.49 -54.48 67.58
CA LEU A 245 -85.84 -55.03 67.65
C LEU A 245 -85.80 -56.55 67.93
N ARG A 246 -86.77 -57.02 68.74
CA ARG A 246 -87.64 -58.22 68.59
C ARG A 246 -87.12 -59.38 67.71
N ASP A 247 -87.20 -60.66 68.08
CA ASP A 247 -88.39 -61.43 68.50
C ASP A 247 -87.97 -62.84 68.98
N ASP A 248 -88.92 -63.54 69.60
CA ASP A 248 -88.87 -64.84 70.27
C ASP A 248 -88.36 -66.05 69.44
N ILE A 249 -87.80 -67.07 70.12
CA ILE A 249 -88.27 -68.48 70.13
C ILE A 249 -87.34 -69.34 71.02
N ALA A 250 -88.00 -70.26 71.74
CA ALA A 250 -87.55 -71.16 72.80
C ALA A 250 -86.38 -72.11 72.49
N GLY A 251 -85.71 -72.53 73.57
CA GLY A 251 -84.90 -73.74 73.65
C GLY A 251 -83.90 -73.66 74.80
N GLU A 252 -84.00 -74.56 75.78
CA GLU A 252 -82.99 -74.73 76.85
C GLU A 252 -81.61 -74.93 76.22
N THR A 253 -80.80 -73.87 76.17
CA THR A 253 -79.42 -73.93 75.72
C THR A 253 -78.49 -73.89 76.93
N ASN A 254 -77.70 -74.95 77.03
CA ASN A 254 -76.62 -75.10 77.98
C ASN A 254 -75.76 -73.81 77.98
N PRO A 255 -75.61 -73.08 79.10
CA PRO A 255 -74.99 -71.74 79.14
C PRO A 255 -73.54 -71.72 78.62
N GLU A 256 -72.86 -72.86 78.63
CA GLU A 256 -71.53 -73.03 78.03
C GLU A 256 -71.55 -72.91 76.50
N ILE A 257 -72.60 -73.39 75.82
CA ILE A 257 -72.72 -73.36 74.35
C ILE A 257 -72.94 -71.93 73.86
N ASP A 258 -73.73 -71.13 74.58
CA ASP A 258 -73.95 -69.73 74.20
C ASP A 258 -72.72 -68.85 74.47
N LEU A 259 -71.93 -69.16 75.50
CA LEU A 259 -70.64 -68.52 75.72
C LEU A 259 -69.64 -68.83 74.60
N VAL A 260 -69.58 -70.07 74.13
CA VAL A 260 -68.75 -70.47 72.98
C VAL A 260 -69.19 -69.77 71.70
N LYS A 261 -70.50 -69.67 71.42
CA LYS A 261 -71.02 -68.92 70.26
C LYS A 261 -70.65 -67.44 70.31
N ARG A 262 -70.73 -66.79 71.49
CA ARG A 262 -70.31 -65.39 71.67
C ARG A 262 -68.81 -65.23 71.44
N HIS A 263 -67.97 -66.11 71.97
CA HIS A 263 -66.52 -66.08 71.71
C HIS A 263 -66.20 -66.32 70.24
N MET A 264 -66.90 -67.24 69.57
CA MET A 264 -66.70 -67.52 68.16
C MET A 264 -67.11 -66.34 67.27
N ALA A 265 -68.22 -65.66 67.59
CA ALA A 265 -68.63 -64.42 66.93
C ALA A 265 -67.60 -63.29 67.13
N LEU A 266 -67.05 -63.16 68.34
CA LEU A 266 -66.00 -62.18 68.64
C LEU A 266 -64.69 -62.48 67.90
N ILE A 267 -64.31 -63.76 67.79
CA ILE A 267 -63.17 -64.22 66.98
C ILE A 267 -63.41 -63.92 65.50
N HIS A 268 -64.58 -64.24 64.95
CA HIS A 268 -64.91 -63.92 63.56
C HIS A 268 -64.87 -62.42 63.27
N ARG A 269 -65.40 -61.59 64.19
CA ARG A 269 -65.34 -60.13 64.05
C ARG A 269 -63.89 -59.61 64.06
N ARG A 270 -63.04 -60.16 64.93
CA ARG A 270 -61.60 -59.83 64.96
C ARG A 270 -60.89 -60.31 63.70
N LEU A 271 -61.17 -61.52 63.24
CA LEU A 271 -60.59 -62.06 61.99
C LEU A 271 -60.99 -61.22 60.78
N TYR A 272 -62.25 -60.78 60.71
CA TYR A 272 -62.72 -59.89 59.65
C TYR A 272 -62.04 -58.51 59.72
N GLY A 273 -61.92 -57.93 60.92
CA GLY A 273 -61.20 -56.68 61.12
C GLY A 273 -59.71 -56.77 60.74
N LEU A 274 -59.04 -57.86 61.11
CA LEU A 274 -57.65 -58.12 60.74
C LEU A 274 -57.49 -58.31 59.22
N LYS A 275 -58.42 -59.02 58.58
CA LYS A 275 -58.42 -59.18 57.12
C LYS A 275 -58.54 -57.84 56.40
N LYS A 276 -59.45 -56.97 56.85
CA LYS A 276 -59.60 -55.62 56.28
C LYS A 276 -58.32 -54.79 56.42
N ILE A 277 -57.68 -54.81 57.59
CA ILE A 277 -56.41 -54.11 57.82
C ILE A 277 -55.29 -54.69 56.93
N LEU A 278 -55.28 -56.01 56.72
CA LEU A 278 -54.33 -56.67 55.84
C LEU A 278 -54.51 -56.21 54.38
N ASP A 279 -55.74 -56.18 53.88
CA ASP A 279 -56.07 -55.73 52.53
C ASP A 279 -55.68 -54.24 52.32
N GLU A 280 -55.96 -53.38 53.30
CA GLU A 280 -55.56 -51.96 53.27
C GLU A 280 -54.03 -51.79 53.25
N LYS A 281 -53.30 -52.60 54.05
CA LYS A 281 -51.83 -52.59 54.06
C LYS A 281 -51.24 -53.14 52.77
N GLU A 282 -51.84 -54.16 52.17
CA GLU A 282 -51.40 -54.72 50.90
C GLU A 282 -51.58 -53.71 49.76
N GLN A 283 -52.72 -53.00 49.71
CA GLN A 283 -52.93 -51.92 48.75
C GLN A 283 -51.92 -50.77 48.93
N HIS A 284 -51.65 -50.38 50.17
CA HIS A 284 -50.64 -49.36 50.48
C HIS A 284 -49.23 -49.81 50.08
N MET A 285 -48.88 -51.07 50.37
CA MET A 285 -47.60 -51.66 49.98
C MET A 285 -47.44 -51.69 48.45
N ASN A 286 -48.49 -52.07 47.73
CA ASN A 286 -48.49 -52.06 46.27
C ASN A 286 -48.33 -50.65 45.69
N LYS A 287 -48.96 -49.64 46.32
CA LYS A 287 -48.80 -48.23 45.93
C LYS A 287 -47.36 -47.76 46.15
N LEU A 288 -46.80 -47.97 47.33
CA LEU A 288 -45.41 -47.62 47.64
C LEU A 288 -44.41 -48.34 46.72
N THR A 289 -44.69 -49.59 46.39
CA THR A 289 -43.83 -50.37 45.48
C THR A 289 -43.79 -49.75 44.09
N LYS A 290 -44.94 -49.29 43.57
CA LYS A 290 -44.99 -48.57 42.28
C LYS A 290 -44.23 -47.25 42.33
N GLU A 291 -44.45 -46.44 43.38
CA GLU A 291 -43.72 -45.17 43.57
C GLU A 291 -42.20 -45.40 43.67
N LEU A 292 -41.77 -46.46 44.35
CA LEU A 292 -40.36 -46.81 44.48
C LEU A 292 -39.74 -47.27 43.15
N ILE A 293 -40.47 -48.02 42.33
CA ILE A 293 -40.04 -48.41 40.98
C ILE A 293 -39.90 -47.17 40.08
N ASP A 294 -40.90 -46.28 40.08
CA ASP A 294 -40.87 -45.05 39.29
C ASP A 294 -39.70 -44.15 39.69
N HIS A 295 -39.44 -44.00 40.99
CA HIS A 295 -38.29 -43.24 41.48
C HIS A 295 -36.95 -43.89 41.13
N ALA A 296 -36.85 -45.23 41.20
CA ALA A 296 -35.64 -45.94 40.78
C ALA A 296 -35.35 -45.75 39.29
N LEU A 297 -36.40 -45.76 38.45
CA LEU A 297 -36.28 -45.54 37.02
C LEU A 297 -35.86 -44.08 36.72
N GLN A 298 -36.46 -43.10 37.39
CA GLN A 298 -36.05 -41.69 37.28
C GLN A 298 -34.60 -41.46 37.73
N LEU A 299 -34.14 -42.17 38.77
CA LEU A 299 -32.76 -42.06 39.23
C LEU A 299 -31.79 -42.58 38.16
N SER A 300 -32.08 -43.75 37.59
CA SER A 300 -31.28 -44.34 36.51
C SER A 300 -31.20 -43.44 35.27
N GLU A 301 -32.31 -42.80 34.87
CA GLU A 301 -32.30 -41.84 33.77
C GLU A 301 -31.41 -40.63 34.06
N LYS A 302 -31.47 -40.10 35.29
CA LYS A 302 -30.62 -38.98 35.72
C LYS A 302 -29.15 -39.36 35.76
N ASP A 303 -28.81 -40.55 36.23
CA ASP A 303 -27.43 -41.06 36.25
C ASP A 303 -26.87 -41.18 34.83
N ARG A 304 -27.68 -41.67 33.87
CA ARG A 304 -27.29 -41.73 32.45
C ARG A 304 -27.05 -40.34 31.87
N LEU A 305 -27.89 -39.37 32.20
CA LEU A 305 -27.72 -37.97 31.76
C LEU A 305 -26.46 -37.34 32.37
N LEU A 306 -26.19 -37.59 33.65
CA LEU A 306 -24.97 -37.14 34.33
C LEU A 306 -23.72 -37.74 33.70
N SER A 307 -23.73 -39.04 33.38
CA SER A 307 -22.61 -39.70 32.69
C SER A 307 -22.32 -39.04 31.34
N LYS A 308 -23.37 -38.81 30.52
CA LYS A 308 -23.22 -38.13 29.23
C LYS A 308 -22.67 -36.71 29.39
N LYS A 309 -23.12 -35.97 30.41
CA LYS A 309 -22.61 -34.62 30.69
C LYS A 309 -21.16 -34.62 31.16
N ASN A 310 -20.74 -35.63 31.92
CA ASN A 310 -19.36 -35.79 32.32
C ASN A 310 -18.44 -36.10 31.13
N GLU A 311 -18.90 -36.91 30.17
CA GLU A 311 -18.17 -37.15 28.91
C GLU A 311 -18.04 -35.88 28.06
N GLU A 312 -19.13 -35.12 27.91
CA GLU A 312 -19.12 -33.82 27.22
C GLU A 312 -18.15 -32.83 27.89
N LEU A 313 -18.14 -32.77 29.23
CA LEU A 313 -17.19 -31.94 29.99
C LEU A 313 -15.74 -32.39 29.84
N ALA A 314 -15.48 -33.70 29.79
CA ALA A 314 -14.15 -34.23 29.57
C ALA A 314 -13.61 -33.86 28.17
N SER A 315 -14.46 -33.95 27.14
CA SER A 315 -14.12 -33.51 25.79
C SER A 315 -13.82 -32.02 25.74
N LEU A 316 -14.69 -31.19 26.33
CA LEU A 316 -14.50 -29.73 26.37
C LEU A 316 -13.23 -29.33 27.11
N ASN A 317 -12.90 -30.03 28.21
CA ASN A 317 -11.67 -29.79 28.95
C ASN A 317 -10.42 -30.12 28.11
N LYS A 318 -10.48 -31.18 27.29
CA LYS A 318 -9.40 -31.52 26.36
C LYS A 318 -9.19 -30.43 25.31
N GLU A 319 -10.27 -29.91 24.71
CA GLU A 319 -10.21 -28.79 23.77
C GLU A 319 -9.66 -27.52 24.43
N PHE A 320 -10.06 -27.24 25.68
CA PHE A 320 -9.57 -26.08 26.43
C PHE A 320 -8.05 -26.16 26.68
N VAL A 321 -7.54 -27.35 27.02
CA VAL A 321 -6.09 -27.58 27.18
C VAL A 321 -5.35 -27.39 25.85
N ASP A 322 -5.90 -27.89 24.75
CA ASP A 322 -5.31 -27.69 23.41
C ASP A 322 -5.23 -26.20 23.05
N ILE A 323 -6.34 -25.47 23.19
CA ILE A 323 -6.40 -24.02 22.95
C ILE A 323 -5.39 -23.27 23.84
N ARG A 324 -5.28 -23.67 25.11
CA ARG A 324 -4.30 -23.06 26.02
C ARG A 324 -2.87 -23.27 25.54
N SER A 325 -2.54 -24.47 25.08
CA SER A 325 -1.21 -24.76 24.55
C SER A 325 -0.89 -23.95 23.28
N ARG A 326 -1.86 -23.78 22.38
CA ARG A 326 -1.74 -22.93 21.17
C ARG A 326 -1.57 -21.46 21.55
N PHE A 327 -2.29 -20.99 22.57
CA PHE A 327 -2.15 -19.64 23.07
C PHE A 327 -0.75 -19.38 23.63
N ASP A 328 -0.23 -20.30 24.46
CA ASP A 328 1.11 -20.17 25.04
C ASP A 328 2.20 -20.24 23.96
N LEU A 329 2.01 -21.05 22.91
CA LEU A 329 2.89 -21.06 21.73
C LEU A 329 2.83 -19.72 20.98
N GLY A 330 1.64 -19.18 20.75
CA GLY A 330 1.44 -17.87 20.12
C GLY A 330 2.15 -16.74 20.86
N GLN A 331 2.12 -16.76 22.20
CA GLN A 331 2.87 -15.79 23.01
C GLN A 331 4.39 -15.90 22.83
N ARG A 332 4.94 -17.12 22.75
CA ARG A 332 6.37 -17.31 22.48
C ARG A 332 6.78 -16.81 21.10
N ILE A 333 5.96 -17.09 20.08
CA ILE A 333 6.21 -16.60 18.72
C ILE A 333 6.16 -15.07 18.69
N LEU A 334 5.20 -14.45 19.36
CA LEU A 334 5.12 -12.99 19.47
C LEU A 334 6.38 -12.41 20.13
N GLN A 335 6.87 -13.04 21.20
CA GLN A 335 8.08 -12.60 21.87
C GLN A 335 9.32 -12.72 20.97
N GLU A 336 9.50 -13.86 20.29
CA GLU A 336 10.60 -14.05 19.33
C GLU A 336 10.54 -13.02 18.19
N LYS A 337 9.35 -12.72 17.68
CA LYS A 337 9.17 -11.69 16.64
C LYS A 337 9.48 -10.30 17.16
N ASN A 338 9.14 -10.00 18.40
CA ASN A 338 9.47 -8.71 19.00
C ASN A 338 10.99 -8.54 19.16
N ASP A 339 11.70 -9.59 19.55
CA ASP A 339 13.17 -9.60 19.63
C ASP A 339 13.81 -9.42 18.24
N GLN A 340 13.27 -10.09 17.21
CA GLN A 340 13.70 -9.89 15.82
C GLN A 340 13.47 -8.45 15.37
N ILE A 341 12.31 -7.86 15.66
CA ILE A 341 12.01 -6.46 15.33
C ILE A 341 13.00 -5.52 16.00
N GLN A 342 13.33 -5.73 17.28
CA GLN A 342 14.32 -4.91 17.99
C GLN A 342 15.71 -5.03 17.37
N SER A 343 16.14 -6.25 17.01
CA SER A 343 17.42 -6.45 16.33
C SER A 343 17.49 -5.72 14.99
N LEU A 344 16.42 -5.79 14.19
CA LEU A 344 16.33 -5.10 12.90
C LEU A 344 16.32 -3.58 13.08
N GLN A 345 15.61 -3.06 14.08
CA GLN A 345 15.63 -1.64 14.43
C GLN A 345 17.05 -1.18 14.78
N GLY A 346 17.81 -1.97 15.56
CA GLY A 346 19.22 -1.70 15.84
C GLY A 346 20.06 -1.63 14.57
N THR A 347 19.94 -2.64 13.69
CA THR A 347 20.71 -2.63 12.42
C THR A 347 20.35 -1.45 11.51
N ILE A 348 19.08 -1.05 11.46
CA ILE A 348 18.63 0.12 10.68
C ILE A 348 19.25 1.40 11.23
N GLU A 349 19.32 1.54 12.57
CA GLU A 349 19.94 2.70 13.19
C GLU A 349 21.45 2.75 12.94
N ASP A 350 22.13 1.60 13.01
CA ASP A 350 23.54 1.50 12.63
C ASP A 350 23.76 1.91 11.16
N PHE A 351 22.93 1.41 10.23
CA PHE A 351 22.99 1.82 8.83
C PHE A 351 22.73 3.31 8.62
N ARG A 352 21.78 3.90 9.36
CA ARG A 352 21.51 5.35 9.30
C ARG A 352 22.69 6.17 9.81
N SER A 353 23.33 5.73 10.89
CA SER A 353 24.51 6.40 11.43
C SER A 353 25.68 6.32 10.44
N ALA A 354 25.92 5.15 9.83
CA ALA A 354 26.93 4.95 8.81
C ALA A 354 26.68 5.83 7.57
N ALA A 355 25.45 5.82 7.03
CA ALA A 355 25.07 6.66 5.90
C ALA A 355 25.24 8.15 6.21
N SER A 356 24.93 8.58 7.44
CA SER A 356 25.14 9.97 7.88
C SER A 356 26.63 10.35 7.89
N THR A 357 27.52 9.44 8.29
CA THR A 357 28.97 9.67 8.21
C THR A 357 29.49 9.70 6.77
N GLU A 358 28.95 8.87 5.89
CA GLU A 358 29.34 8.84 4.48
C GLU A 358 28.86 10.11 3.75
N ASN A 359 27.64 10.58 4.03
CA ASN A 359 27.13 11.83 3.50
C ASN A 359 27.98 13.02 3.96
N LYS A 360 28.35 13.10 5.25
CA LYS A 360 29.29 14.13 5.72
C LYS A 360 30.62 14.11 4.96
N LYS A 361 31.18 12.92 4.69
CA LYS A 361 32.42 12.80 3.88
C LYS A 361 32.22 13.29 2.44
N LYS A 362 31.05 13.01 1.84
CA LYS A 362 30.71 13.51 0.49
C LYS A 362 30.55 15.03 0.50
N ASP A 363 29.86 15.58 1.48
CA ASP A 363 29.66 17.02 1.63
C ASP A 363 31.00 17.74 1.82
N ASP A 364 31.89 17.21 2.68
CA ASP A 364 33.25 17.74 2.86
C ASP A 364 34.09 17.66 1.56
N PHE A 365 33.92 16.60 0.77
CA PHE A 365 34.59 16.45 -0.51
C PHE A 365 34.05 17.44 -1.56
N LEU A 366 32.73 17.63 -1.63
CA LEU A 366 32.08 18.60 -2.51
C LEU A 366 32.51 20.01 -2.15
N ALA A 367 32.53 20.38 -0.86
CA ALA A 367 33.00 21.68 -0.39
C ALA A 367 34.43 21.98 -0.85
N LYS A 368 35.35 20.99 -0.76
CA LYS A 368 36.72 21.14 -1.28
C LYS A 368 36.76 21.30 -2.80
N LYS A 369 35.87 20.64 -3.54
CA LYS A 369 35.78 20.78 -4.99
C LYS A 369 35.22 22.14 -5.41
N ASP A 370 34.25 22.65 -4.67
CA ASP A 370 33.70 23.99 -4.89
C ASP A 370 34.76 25.06 -4.62
N GLU A 371 35.56 24.92 -3.56
CA GLU A 371 36.70 25.81 -3.28
C GLU A 371 37.72 25.81 -4.43
N GLN A 372 38.11 24.62 -4.92
CA GLN A 372 38.99 24.48 -6.09
C GLN A 372 38.40 25.13 -7.35
N LEU A 373 37.09 25.03 -7.58
CA LEU A 373 36.42 25.66 -8.71
C LEU A 373 36.39 27.18 -8.59
N ILE A 374 36.20 27.71 -7.37
CA ILE A 374 36.26 29.15 -7.11
C ILE A 374 37.68 29.67 -7.39
N GLU A 375 38.71 28.98 -6.89
CA GLU A 375 40.11 29.34 -7.17
C GLU A 375 40.41 29.33 -8.67
N LEU A 376 40.02 28.26 -9.38
CA LEU A 376 40.23 28.14 -10.82
C LEU A 376 39.49 29.25 -11.60
N ASN A 377 38.26 29.56 -11.22
CA ASN A 377 37.52 30.68 -11.81
C ASN A 377 38.19 32.04 -11.53
N GLY A 378 38.76 32.23 -10.33
CA GLY A 378 39.56 33.39 -9.99
C GLY A 378 40.79 33.53 -10.88
N ILE A 379 41.53 32.44 -11.07
CA ILE A 379 42.70 32.38 -11.97
C ILE A 379 42.29 32.70 -13.40
N LEU A 380 41.23 32.06 -13.93
CA LEU A 380 40.73 32.31 -15.28
C LEU A 380 40.30 33.76 -15.47
N ARG A 381 39.71 34.40 -14.45
CA ARG A 381 39.37 35.83 -14.50
C ARG A 381 40.62 36.70 -14.64
N ILE A 382 41.68 36.41 -13.88
CA ILE A 382 42.95 37.14 -13.98
C ILE A 382 43.56 36.99 -15.38
N TYR A 383 43.57 35.77 -15.93
CA TYR A 383 44.09 35.56 -17.29
C TYR A 383 43.26 36.30 -18.35
N ARG A 384 41.93 36.31 -18.22
CA ARG A 384 41.06 37.07 -19.14
C ARG A 384 41.34 38.57 -19.08
N LEU A 385 41.54 39.13 -17.88
CA LEU A 385 41.90 40.54 -17.72
C LEU A 385 43.26 40.86 -18.35
N LYS A 386 44.29 40.06 -18.04
CA LYS A 386 45.63 40.24 -18.65
C LYS A 386 45.58 40.17 -20.17
N LEU A 387 44.77 39.28 -20.72
CA LEU A 387 44.61 39.15 -22.17
C LEU A 387 43.88 40.35 -22.76
N ALA A 388 42.87 40.89 -22.08
CA ALA A 388 42.22 42.14 -22.46
C ALA A 388 43.20 43.32 -22.46
N ASP A 389 43.99 43.48 -21.39
CA ASP A 389 45.01 44.54 -21.28
C ASP A 389 46.04 44.43 -22.41
N ALA A 390 46.57 43.22 -22.66
CA ALA A 390 47.51 42.97 -23.76
C ALA A 390 46.89 43.29 -25.13
N THR A 391 45.61 42.98 -25.36
CA THR A 391 44.93 43.38 -26.60
C THR A 391 44.75 44.90 -26.72
N GLY A 392 44.54 45.60 -25.60
CA GLY A 392 44.50 47.06 -25.55
C GLY A 392 45.84 47.67 -25.93
N MET A 393 46.93 47.22 -25.28
CA MET A 393 48.29 47.67 -25.59
C MET A 393 48.67 47.39 -27.05
N ASN A 394 48.29 46.23 -27.59
CA ASN A 394 48.55 45.94 -29.00
C ASN A 394 47.80 46.88 -29.93
N LYS A 395 46.54 47.25 -29.64
CA LYS A 395 45.81 48.23 -30.45
C LYS A 395 46.49 49.60 -30.43
N GLU A 396 46.96 50.04 -29.27
CA GLU A 396 47.72 51.28 -29.14
C GLU A 396 49.01 51.24 -29.95
N LYS A 397 49.79 50.15 -29.82
CA LYS A 397 51.00 49.93 -30.63
C LYS A 397 50.72 49.88 -32.13
N THR A 398 49.61 49.27 -32.56
CA THR A 398 49.22 49.28 -33.97
C THR A 398 48.86 50.68 -34.45
N ALA A 399 48.20 51.49 -33.60
CA ALA A 399 47.91 52.88 -33.92
C ALA A 399 49.21 53.71 -34.04
N THR A 400 50.16 53.56 -33.11
CA THR A 400 51.45 54.27 -33.18
C THR A 400 52.26 53.84 -34.40
N ILE A 401 52.31 52.55 -34.73
CA ILE A 401 52.95 52.05 -35.96
C ILE A 401 52.31 52.70 -37.19
N SER A 402 50.98 52.75 -37.27
CA SER A 402 50.29 53.41 -38.40
C SER A 402 50.68 54.88 -38.53
N THR A 403 50.79 55.62 -37.42
CA THR A 403 51.22 57.03 -37.47
C THR A 403 52.68 57.18 -37.88
N LEU A 404 53.56 56.28 -37.44
CA LEU A 404 54.97 56.28 -37.85
C LEU A 404 55.12 55.93 -39.33
N GLU A 405 54.32 54.97 -39.84
CA GLU A 405 54.27 54.65 -41.27
C GLU A 405 53.82 55.87 -42.09
N GLU A 406 52.79 56.60 -41.65
CA GLU A 406 52.38 57.85 -42.29
C GLU A 406 53.50 58.90 -42.28
N GLN A 407 54.17 59.12 -41.15
CA GLN A 407 55.30 60.05 -41.06
C GLN A 407 56.47 59.64 -41.98
N LEU A 408 56.77 58.35 -42.04
CA LEU A 408 57.83 57.82 -42.89
C LEU A 408 57.50 57.99 -44.38
N THR A 409 56.25 57.76 -44.79
CA THR A 409 55.83 58.02 -46.19
C THR A 409 55.91 59.50 -46.56
N LEU A 410 55.57 60.40 -45.62
CA LEU A 410 55.72 61.84 -45.82
C LEU A 410 57.20 62.22 -45.98
N ALA A 411 58.08 61.69 -45.12
CA ALA A 411 59.52 61.93 -45.20
C ALA A 411 60.12 61.40 -46.51
N GLN A 412 59.75 60.19 -46.93
CA GLN A 412 60.16 59.62 -48.22
C GLN A 412 59.72 60.51 -49.39
N THR A 413 58.49 61.01 -49.36
CA THR A 413 57.98 61.92 -50.40
C THR A 413 58.76 63.23 -50.44
N LYS A 414 59.08 63.82 -49.27
CA LYS A 414 59.91 65.03 -49.19
C LYS A 414 61.33 64.79 -49.71
N ILE A 415 61.94 63.64 -49.38
CA ILE A 415 63.28 63.27 -49.89
C ILE A 415 63.24 63.12 -51.41
N PHE A 416 62.20 62.48 -51.96
CA PHE A 416 62.04 62.35 -53.41
C PHE A 416 61.93 63.71 -54.09
N GLN A 417 61.08 64.61 -53.56
CA GLN A 417 60.96 65.99 -54.06
C GLN A 417 62.29 66.76 -54.01
N ARG A 418 63.08 66.58 -52.94
CA ARG A 418 64.43 67.16 -52.86
C ARG A 418 65.38 66.56 -53.88
N GLY A 419 65.28 65.25 -54.13
CA GLY A 419 66.04 64.56 -55.18
C GLY A 419 65.75 65.13 -56.57
N ASP A 420 64.48 65.33 -56.90
CA ASP A 420 64.06 65.96 -58.16
C ASP A 420 64.59 67.39 -58.29
N ALA A 421 64.46 68.21 -57.24
CA ALA A 421 65.00 69.57 -57.22
C ALA A 421 66.53 69.60 -57.38
N LEU A 422 67.25 68.67 -56.73
CA LEU A 422 68.70 68.54 -56.89
C LEU A 422 69.08 68.11 -58.31
N GLN A 423 68.29 67.25 -58.95
CA GLN A 423 68.52 66.87 -60.34
C GLN A 423 68.31 68.07 -61.28
N GLU A 424 67.24 68.86 -61.08
CA GLU A 424 66.99 70.08 -61.83
C GLU A 424 68.14 71.09 -61.68
N THR A 425 68.61 71.32 -60.45
CA THR A 425 69.75 72.21 -60.21
C THR A 425 71.03 71.69 -60.89
N ARG A 426 71.27 70.38 -60.88
CA ARG A 426 72.40 69.77 -61.61
C ARG A 426 72.29 69.98 -63.11
N ASP A 427 71.12 69.77 -63.69
CA ASP A 427 70.89 69.97 -65.13
C ASP A 427 71.09 71.45 -65.50
N ASN A 428 70.66 72.38 -64.64
CA ASN A 428 70.92 73.81 -64.78
C ASN A 428 72.44 74.12 -64.73
N PHE A 429 73.21 73.49 -63.83
CA PHE A 429 74.67 73.65 -63.80
C PHE A 429 75.35 73.12 -65.07
N VAL A 430 74.92 71.97 -65.60
CA VAL A 430 75.45 71.44 -66.88
C VAL A 430 75.15 72.40 -68.02
N SER A 431 73.95 72.98 -68.06
CA SER A 431 73.60 74.01 -69.05
C SER A 431 74.51 75.24 -68.95
N LEU A 432 74.76 75.73 -67.73
CA LEU A 432 75.68 76.84 -67.48
C LEU A 432 77.12 76.51 -67.86
N GLU A 433 77.60 75.31 -67.55
CA GLU A 433 78.94 74.84 -67.91
C GLU A 433 79.12 74.85 -69.44
N ASN A 434 78.13 74.35 -70.18
CA ASN A 434 78.12 74.41 -71.64
C ASN A 434 78.13 75.86 -72.16
N GLN A 435 77.37 76.76 -71.56
CA GLN A 435 77.40 78.18 -71.91
C GLN A 435 78.76 78.83 -71.64
N LEU A 436 79.40 78.48 -70.53
CA LEU A 436 80.71 78.99 -70.15
C LEU A 436 81.80 78.47 -71.10
N ASN A 437 81.71 77.21 -71.51
CA ASN A 437 82.60 76.62 -72.52
C ASN A 437 82.42 77.30 -73.89
N ASP A 438 81.19 77.58 -74.34
CA ASP A 438 80.93 78.37 -75.58
C ASP A 438 81.56 79.76 -75.50
N ILE A 439 81.46 80.42 -74.34
CA ILE A 439 82.10 81.72 -74.10
C ILE A 439 83.64 81.59 -74.13
N GLN A 440 84.20 80.55 -73.50
CA GLN A 440 85.64 80.29 -73.51
C GLN A 440 86.15 80.00 -74.92
N GLU A 441 85.47 79.16 -75.70
CA GLU A 441 85.82 78.90 -77.10
C GLU A 441 85.81 80.18 -77.94
N LYS A 442 84.80 81.04 -77.75
CA LYS A 442 84.73 82.36 -78.41
C LYS A 442 85.86 83.30 -77.98
N LEU A 443 86.21 83.31 -76.69
CA LEU A 443 87.36 84.07 -76.17
C LEU A 443 88.68 83.59 -76.77
N ILE A 444 88.91 82.28 -76.85
CA ILE A 444 90.09 81.70 -77.48
C ILE A 444 90.11 82.01 -78.98
N ALA A 445 88.96 82.00 -79.66
CA ALA A 445 88.87 82.40 -81.07
C ALA A 445 89.19 83.89 -81.28
N LEU A 446 88.82 84.76 -80.33
CA LEU A 446 89.19 86.18 -80.33
C LEU A 446 90.69 86.38 -80.03
N GLU A 447 91.24 85.67 -79.05
CA GLU A 447 92.66 85.72 -78.69
C GLU A 447 93.56 85.22 -79.85
N ASN A 448 93.14 84.17 -80.55
CA ASN A 448 93.83 83.69 -81.75
C ASN A 448 93.69 84.63 -82.96
N ARG A 449 92.69 85.52 -83.00
CA ARG A 449 92.57 86.58 -84.02
C ARG A 449 93.41 87.80 -83.68
N GLU A 450 93.52 88.14 -82.39
CA GLU A 450 94.35 89.25 -81.90
C GLU A 450 95.85 89.03 -82.14
N THR A 451 96.28 87.76 -82.21
CA THR A 451 97.68 87.39 -82.52
C THR A 451 98.05 87.49 -84.01
N GLN A 452 97.10 87.70 -84.94
CA GLN A 452 97.38 87.70 -86.38
C GLN A 452 97.38 89.07 -87.10
N HIS A 453 96.85 90.18 -86.54
CA HIS A 453 96.95 91.49 -87.21
C HIS A 453 96.93 92.70 -86.25
N GLN A 454 97.86 93.65 -86.47
CA GLN A 454 97.89 94.97 -85.81
C GLN A 454 96.88 95.94 -86.45
N ALA A 455 95.68 96.05 -85.88
CA ALA A 455 94.87 97.28 -85.76
C ALA A 455 93.50 96.98 -85.15
N LYS A 456 93.16 97.64 -84.02
CA LYS A 456 91.85 97.54 -83.35
C LYS A 456 90.71 97.90 -84.31
N SER A 457 89.75 96.99 -84.48
CA SER A 457 88.55 97.20 -85.32
C SER A 457 87.29 97.40 -84.47
N PRO A 458 86.37 98.34 -84.78
CA PRO A 458 85.23 98.70 -83.92
C PRO A 458 84.22 97.58 -83.62
N TRP A 459 84.18 96.49 -84.40
CA TRP A 459 83.28 95.36 -84.17
C TRP A 459 83.77 94.40 -83.07
N GLU A 460 85.07 94.40 -82.76
CA GLU A 460 85.66 93.59 -81.67
C GLU A 460 85.23 94.12 -80.30
N GLU A 461 85.06 95.44 -80.16
CA GLU A 461 84.47 96.05 -78.95
C GLU A 461 82.99 95.68 -78.76
N GLN A 462 82.26 95.44 -79.85
CA GLN A 462 80.86 95.05 -79.81
C GLN A 462 80.69 93.56 -79.43
N GLU A 463 81.59 92.70 -79.91
CA GLU A 463 81.61 91.28 -79.52
C GLU A 463 82.12 91.09 -78.07
N LEU A 464 83.09 91.89 -77.63
CA LEU A 464 83.47 91.98 -76.21
C LEU A 464 82.35 92.53 -75.33
N ALA A 465 81.57 93.49 -75.80
CA ALA A 465 80.41 94.01 -75.08
C ALA A 465 79.30 92.94 -74.96
N ASP A 466 79.04 92.17 -76.02
CA ASP A 466 78.07 91.07 -76.01
C ASP A 466 78.51 89.92 -75.09
N LEU A 467 79.79 89.54 -75.13
CA LEU A 467 80.37 88.56 -74.20
C LEU A 467 80.32 89.04 -72.75
N ARG A 468 80.60 90.33 -72.48
CA ARG A 468 80.45 90.91 -71.14
C ARG A 468 78.99 90.94 -70.66
N SER A 469 78.03 91.18 -71.56
CA SER A 469 76.61 91.10 -71.22
C SER A 469 76.20 89.67 -70.86
N ARG A 470 76.58 88.70 -71.70
CA ARG A 470 76.34 87.27 -71.44
C ARG A 470 76.96 86.80 -70.12
N LEU A 471 78.18 87.25 -69.82
CA LEU A 471 78.86 86.89 -68.58
C LEU A 471 78.19 87.54 -67.35
N LYS A 472 77.63 88.74 -67.51
CA LYS A 472 76.80 89.39 -66.49
C LYS A 472 75.48 88.65 -66.27
N ASP A 473 74.83 88.18 -67.32
CA ASP A 473 73.59 87.41 -67.25
C ASP A 473 73.82 86.06 -66.54
N ILE A 474 74.93 85.37 -66.86
CA ILE A 474 75.36 84.16 -66.15
C ILE A 474 75.62 84.45 -64.67
N HIS A 475 76.31 85.56 -64.35
CA HIS A 475 76.57 85.93 -62.96
C HIS A 475 75.28 86.21 -62.18
N GLN A 476 74.31 86.88 -62.80
CA GLN A 476 73.02 87.16 -62.18
C GLN A 476 72.18 85.90 -62.00
N TYR A 477 72.21 84.97 -62.96
CA TYR A 477 71.56 83.67 -62.84
C TYR A 477 72.18 82.83 -61.70
N LEU A 478 73.51 82.81 -61.59
CA LEU A 478 74.20 82.13 -60.49
C LEU A 478 73.82 82.71 -59.12
N GLN A 479 73.78 84.05 -58.98
CA GLN A 479 73.32 84.68 -57.75
C GLN A 479 71.88 84.31 -57.41
N MET A 480 70.99 84.27 -58.39
CA MET A 480 69.59 83.90 -58.19
C MET A 480 69.45 82.43 -57.77
N SER A 481 70.19 81.52 -58.43
CA SER A 481 70.23 80.11 -58.07
C SER A 481 70.83 79.84 -56.67
N LEU A 482 71.82 80.62 -56.25
CA LEU A 482 72.38 80.58 -54.89
C LEU A 482 71.36 81.04 -53.85
N THR A 483 70.63 82.14 -54.12
CA THR A 483 69.55 82.58 -53.22
C THR A 483 68.38 81.60 -53.14
N ASP A 484 68.05 80.92 -54.24
CA ASP A 484 67.01 79.90 -54.25
C ASP A 484 67.48 78.64 -53.50
N PHE A 485 68.74 78.24 -53.64
CA PHE A 485 69.35 77.16 -52.87
C PHE A 485 69.42 77.48 -51.37
N GLU A 486 69.76 78.72 -51.00
CA GLU A 486 69.76 79.18 -49.60
C GLU A 486 68.35 79.23 -49.00
N LYS A 487 67.33 79.64 -49.76
CA LYS A 487 65.92 79.53 -49.31
C LYS A 487 65.46 78.09 -49.15
N PHE A 488 65.96 77.18 -50.00
CA PHE A 488 65.63 75.75 -49.94
C PHE A 488 66.32 75.05 -48.75
N ASN A 489 67.52 75.48 -48.35
CA ASN A 489 68.24 74.98 -47.16
C ASN A 489 67.87 75.71 -45.86
N GLY A 490 67.38 76.95 -45.92
CA GLY A 490 66.99 77.75 -44.76
C GLY A 490 65.70 77.31 -44.07
N TYR A 491 64.92 76.41 -44.68
CA TYR A 491 63.76 75.75 -44.04
C TYR A 491 64.17 74.42 -43.40
N LEU A 492 65.16 74.48 -42.51
CA LEU A 492 65.33 73.48 -41.45
C LEU A 492 64.76 74.10 -40.16
N PRO A 493 63.54 73.75 -39.73
CA PRO A 493 63.21 73.91 -38.33
C PRO A 493 64.10 72.93 -37.57
N VAL A 494 65.16 73.46 -36.94
CA VAL A 494 65.97 72.72 -35.97
C VAL A 494 65.11 72.27 -34.78
N ASP A 495 63.94 72.89 -34.61
CA ASP A 495 62.94 72.55 -33.58
C ASP A 495 62.33 71.15 -33.78
N ASP A 496 62.19 70.65 -35.02
CA ASP A 496 61.59 69.31 -35.28
C ASP A 496 62.56 68.15 -34.97
N LEU A 497 63.86 68.43 -34.81
CA LEU A 497 64.86 67.42 -34.38
C LEU A 497 65.04 67.38 -32.86
N GLN A 498 64.57 68.41 -32.12
CA GLN A 498 64.53 68.36 -30.64
C GLN A 498 63.37 67.50 -30.13
N GLU A 499 62.25 67.43 -30.84
CA GLU A 499 61.13 66.54 -30.45
C GLU A 499 61.45 65.05 -30.57
N ILE A 500 62.39 64.65 -31.43
CA ILE A 500 62.82 63.24 -31.57
C ILE A 500 63.75 62.83 -30.42
N ASP A 501 64.57 63.74 -29.90
CA ASP A 501 65.52 63.47 -28.82
C ASP A 501 64.83 63.47 -27.44
N GLU A 502 63.76 64.25 -27.25
CA GLU A 502 62.92 64.17 -26.05
C GLU A 502 62.05 62.89 -26.01
N PHE A 503 61.63 62.35 -27.16
CA PHE A 503 60.82 61.12 -27.19
C PHE A 503 61.65 59.85 -26.94
N LEU A 504 62.92 59.80 -27.37
CA LEU A 504 63.81 58.66 -27.12
C LEU A 504 64.31 58.59 -25.66
N ASN A 505 64.38 59.72 -24.96
CA ASN A 505 64.81 59.77 -23.55
C ASN A 505 63.69 59.41 -22.54
N HIS A 506 62.45 59.19 -22.98
CA HIS A 506 61.34 58.74 -22.12
C HIS A 506 61.09 57.23 -22.14
N GLU A 507 61.80 56.44 -22.95
CA GLU A 507 61.72 54.97 -22.95
C GLU A 507 62.66 54.27 -21.94
N GLU A 508 63.59 54.97 -21.27
CA GLU A 508 64.49 54.34 -20.27
C GLU A 508 63.96 54.33 -18.82
N SER A 509 62.71 54.77 -18.57
CA SER A 509 62.15 54.79 -17.21
C SER A 509 60.74 54.19 -17.11
N TYR A 510 60.56 52.92 -17.50
CA TYR A 510 59.44 52.08 -17.01
C TYR A 510 59.79 50.59 -16.93
#